data_AF-A0A938FQ90-F1
#
_entry.id   AF-A0A938FQ90-F1
#
_cell.length_a   1.000
_cell.length_b   1.000
_cell.length_c   1.000
_cell.angle_alpha   90.00
_cell.angle_beta   90.00
_cell.angle_gamma   90.00
#
_symmetry.space_group_name_H-M   'P 1'
#
loop_
_entity.id
_entity.type
_entity.pdbx_description
1 polymer ?
#
loop_
_entity_poly.entity_id
_entity_poly.type
_entity_poly.pdbx_seq_one_letter_code
_entity_poly.pdbx_strand_id
1 'polypeptide(L)'
;MSNNRMLTMAEAIREAMAIAFDERPEVFLLGEDVGIYGGAFGVSGDMYHRYGAERVLDTPISELGIVGAAVGAALSGMRPIVEIQFSDFTAQAMDQIANQAAKIHFMLGGALHV
;
A
#
# COMPACT_ATOMS: atom_id res chain seq x y z
N MET A 1 11.67 -13.12 -32.24
CA MET A 1 10.28 -13.17 -31.71
C MET A 1 10.23 -12.24 -30.52
N SER A 2 9.38 -11.20 -30.55
CA SER A 2 9.16 -10.38 -29.35
C SER A 2 8.66 -11.30 -28.24
N ASN A 3 9.39 -11.39 -27.14
CA ASN A 3 9.04 -12.23 -26.01
C ASN A 3 7.93 -11.52 -25.22
N ASN A 4 6.71 -11.50 -25.75
CA ASN A 4 5.57 -10.85 -25.12
C ASN A 4 5.09 -11.72 -23.95
N ARG A 5 5.47 -11.34 -22.72
CA ARG A 5 4.86 -11.88 -21.50
C ARG A 5 3.42 -11.37 -21.37
N MET A 6 2.47 -12.30 -21.26
CA MET A 6 1.08 -11.98 -20.91
C MET A 6 0.90 -12.14 -19.40
N LEU A 7 0.36 -11.11 -18.76
CA LEU A 7 0.04 -11.09 -17.33
C LEU A 7 -1.44 -10.73 -17.17
N THR A 8 -2.10 -11.31 -16.18
CA THR A 8 -3.35 -10.78 -15.65
C THR A 8 -3.09 -9.42 -14.98
N MET A 9 -4.15 -8.65 -14.77
CA MET A 9 -4.04 -7.36 -14.08
C MET A 9 -3.50 -7.51 -12.65
N ALA A 10 -3.94 -8.54 -11.91
CA ALA A 10 -3.44 -8.84 -10.57
C ALA A 10 -1.93 -9.18 -10.58
N GLU A 11 -1.47 -9.99 -11.54
CA GLU A 11 -0.05 -10.30 -11.70
C GLU A 11 0.78 -9.07 -12.06
N ALA A 12 0.27 -8.21 -12.95
CA ALA A 12 0.96 -6.99 -13.34
C ALA A 12 1.08 -5.99 -12.17
N ILE A 13 0.03 -5.84 -11.35
CA ILE A 13 0.10 -5.02 -10.12
C ILE A 13 1.08 -5.62 -9.13
N ARG A 14 1.01 -6.93 -8.88
CA ARG A 14 1.94 -7.63 -7.98
C ARG A 14 3.38 -7.45 -8.42
N GLU A 15 3.65 -7.57 -9.72
CA GLU A 15 4.98 -7.39 -10.28
C GLU A 15 5.49 -5.96 -10.12
N ALA A 16 4.63 -4.96 -10.35
CA ALA A 16 4.97 -3.56 -10.10
C ALA A 16 5.31 -3.30 -8.61
N MET A 17 4.52 -3.87 -7.68
CA MET A 17 4.82 -3.80 -6.26
C MET A 17 6.12 -4.51 -5.92
N ALA A 18 6.38 -5.69 -6.49
CA ALA A 18 7.60 -6.45 -6.26
C ALA A 18 8.85 -5.67 -6.70
N ILE A 19 8.82 -5.01 -7.86
CA ILE A 19 9.91 -4.13 -8.32
C ILE A 19 10.19 -3.05 -7.27
N ALA A 20 9.15 -2.37 -6.77
CA ALA A 20 9.32 -1.35 -5.75
C ALA A 20 9.87 -1.91 -4.42
N PHE A 21 9.43 -3.09 -4.01
CA PHE A 21 9.92 -3.76 -2.80
C PHE A 21 11.39 -4.16 -2.89
N ASP A 22 11.82 -4.66 -4.05
CA ASP A 22 13.19 -5.11 -4.32
C ASP A 22 14.16 -3.92 -4.40
N GLU A 23 13.71 -2.79 -4.97
CA GLU A 23 14.55 -1.59 -5.13
C GLU A 23 14.65 -0.73 -3.87
N ARG A 24 13.62 -0.74 -3.01
CA ARG A 24 13.47 0.21 -1.91
C ARG A 24 13.12 -0.48 -0.59
N PRO A 25 14.04 -0.54 0.39
CA PRO A 25 13.77 -1.17 1.68
C PRO A 25 12.67 -0.45 2.48
N GLU A 26 12.42 0.84 2.21
CA GLU A 26 11.41 1.65 2.89
C GLU A 26 9.96 1.41 2.38
N VAL A 27 9.78 0.64 1.29
CA VAL A 27 8.45 0.35 0.72
C VAL A 27 7.79 -0.81 1.44
N PHE A 28 6.56 -0.69 1.90
CA PHE A 28 5.84 -1.81 2.52
C PHE A 28 4.35 -1.79 2.16
N LEU A 29 3.68 -2.92 2.27
CA LEU A 29 2.25 -3.10 1.99
C LEU A 29 1.51 -3.26 3.31
N LEU A 30 0.41 -2.55 3.49
CA LEU A 30 -0.52 -2.75 4.60
C LEU A 30 -1.97 -2.70 4.11
N GLY A 31 -2.81 -3.55 4.68
CA GLY A 31 -4.22 -3.64 4.36
C GLY A 31 -4.87 -4.89 4.95
N GLU A 32 -6.17 -5.05 4.70
CA GLU A 32 -6.93 -6.21 5.17
C GLU A 32 -6.65 -7.43 4.29
N ASP A 33 -6.28 -8.55 4.93
CA ASP A 33 -5.98 -9.84 4.29
C ASP A 33 -4.82 -9.84 3.26
N VAL A 34 -4.01 -8.77 3.21
CA VAL A 34 -2.89 -8.65 2.24
C VAL A 34 -1.70 -9.54 2.56
N GLY A 35 -1.58 -10.02 3.80
CA GLY A 35 -0.49 -10.82 4.32
C GLY A 35 -0.58 -12.29 3.91
N ILE A 36 -0.79 -13.19 4.88
CA ILE A 36 -0.72 -14.64 4.63
C ILE A 36 -1.80 -15.09 3.62
N TYR A 37 -2.96 -14.42 3.62
CA TYR A 37 -4.05 -14.76 2.72
C TYR A 37 -3.77 -14.35 1.26
N GLY A 38 -2.87 -13.37 1.02
CA GLY A 38 -2.48 -12.95 -0.33
C GLY A 38 -3.44 -11.97 -0.99
N GLY A 39 -4.26 -11.26 -0.20
CA GLY A 39 -5.22 -10.25 -0.63
C GLY A 39 -6.55 -10.87 -1.05
N ALA A 40 -7.66 -10.14 -0.82
CA ALA A 40 -9.01 -10.62 -1.13
C ALA A 40 -9.20 -11.07 -2.59
N PHE A 41 -8.44 -10.45 -3.50
CA PHE A 41 -8.44 -10.74 -4.93
C PHE A 41 -7.17 -11.46 -5.42
N GLY A 42 -6.31 -11.93 -4.51
CA GLY A 42 -5.05 -12.60 -4.87
C GLY A 42 -4.00 -11.67 -5.49
N VAL A 43 -4.13 -10.36 -5.30
CA VAL A 43 -3.19 -9.37 -5.87
C VAL A 43 -1.84 -9.45 -5.17
N SER A 44 -1.78 -9.34 -3.84
CA SER A 44 -0.52 -9.46 -3.10
C SER A 44 0.07 -10.87 -3.16
N GLY A 45 -0.76 -11.91 -3.32
CA GLY A 45 -0.33 -13.27 -3.65
C GLY A 45 0.73 -13.82 -2.68
N ASP A 46 1.92 -14.12 -3.19
CA ASP A 46 3.03 -14.69 -2.41
C ASP A 46 3.95 -13.64 -1.75
N MET A 47 3.62 -12.35 -1.84
CA MET A 47 4.48 -11.27 -1.33
C MET A 47 4.82 -11.42 0.15
N TYR A 48 3.90 -11.89 0.99
CA TYR A 48 4.18 -12.14 2.40
C TYR A 48 5.30 -13.16 2.60
N HIS A 49 5.29 -14.26 1.84
CA HIS A 49 6.32 -15.29 1.93
C HIS A 49 7.67 -14.82 1.39
N ARG A 50 7.66 -13.89 0.42
CA ARG A 50 8.87 -13.32 -0.19
C ARG A 50 9.53 -12.25 0.68
N TYR A 51 8.74 -11.36 1.28
CA TYR A 51 9.24 -10.14 1.95
C TYR A 51 9.07 -10.15 3.47
N GLY A 52 8.27 -11.07 4.00
CA GLY A 52 8.06 -11.25 5.43
C GLY A 52 7.07 -10.27 6.06
N ALA A 53 6.73 -10.57 7.31
CA ALA A 53 5.69 -9.88 8.08
C ALA A 53 5.99 -8.40 8.38
N GLU A 54 7.26 -7.96 8.27
CA GLU A 54 7.64 -6.56 8.48
C GLU A 54 7.39 -5.68 7.24
N ARG A 55 7.19 -6.30 6.07
CA ARG A 55 7.03 -5.60 4.78
C ARG A 55 5.67 -5.82 4.13
N VAL A 56 4.94 -6.87 4.54
CA VAL A 56 3.55 -7.12 4.15
C VAL A 56 2.71 -7.36 5.41
N LEU A 57 1.91 -6.36 5.80
CA LEU A 57 1.24 -6.31 7.09
C LEU A 57 -0.28 -6.44 6.94
N ASP A 58 -0.84 -7.49 7.54
CA ASP A 58 -2.28 -7.58 7.78
C ASP A 58 -2.70 -6.55 8.84
N THR A 59 -3.80 -5.86 8.58
CA THR A 59 -4.35 -4.83 9.48
C THR A 59 -5.72 -5.23 10.04
N PRO A 60 -6.14 -4.67 11.18
CA PRO A 60 -7.55 -4.70 11.58
C PRO A 60 -8.44 -4.04 10.53
N ILE A 61 -9.73 -4.37 10.53
CA ILE A 61 -10.75 -3.76 9.67
C ILE A 61 -11.03 -2.34 10.18
N SER A 62 -10.26 -1.37 9.68
CA SER A 62 -10.32 0.03 10.07
C SER A 62 -9.61 0.90 9.04
N GLU A 63 -10.30 1.29 7.97
CA GLU A 63 -9.72 2.01 6.84
C GLU A 63 -9.11 3.35 7.27
N LEU A 64 -9.77 4.05 8.20
CA LEU A 64 -9.22 5.27 8.80
C LEU A 64 -7.89 5.01 9.51
N GLY A 65 -7.80 3.90 10.27
CA GLY A 65 -6.58 3.49 10.95
C GLY A 65 -5.47 3.09 9.99
N ILE A 66 -5.81 2.30 8.95
CA ILE A 66 -4.88 1.85 7.90
C ILE A 66 -4.25 3.05 7.20
N VAL A 67 -5.08 3.96 6.68
CA VAL A 67 -4.57 5.13 5.96
C VAL A 67 -3.85 6.09 6.90
N GLY A 68 -4.34 6.28 8.14
CA GLY A 68 -3.67 7.14 9.11
C GLY A 68 -2.29 6.64 9.51
N ALA A 69 -2.12 5.32 9.69
CA ALA A 69 -0.83 4.70 9.94
C ALA A 69 0.12 4.89 8.74
N ALA A 70 -0.40 4.71 7.51
CA ALA A 70 0.36 4.95 6.29
C ALA A 70 0.81 6.42 6.17
N VAL A 71 -0.08 7.38 6.42
CA VAL A 71 0.26 8.81 6.44
C VAL A 71 1.40 9.09 7.42
N GLY A 72 1.29 8.61 8.66
CA GLY A 72 2.34 8.80 9.66
C GLY A 72 3.68 8.17 9.27
N ALA A 73 3.64 6.96 8.69
CA ALA A 73 4.83 6.26 8.20
C ALA A 73 5.49 7.02 7.03
N ALA A 74 4.69 7.53 6.09
CA ALA A 74 5.17 8.32 4.95
C ALA A 74 5.87 9.61 5.40
N LEU A 75 5.27 10.33 6.36
CA LEU A 75 5.86 11.52 6.97
C LEU A 75 7.19 11.23 7.70
N SER A 76 7.39 9.98 8.11
CA SER A 76 8.62 9.50 8.76
C SER A 76 9.66 8.94 7.77
N GLY A 77 9.41 9.07 6.46
CA GLY A 77 10.34 8.65 5.40
C GLY A 77 10.08 7.26 4.83
N MET A 78 9.04 6.56 5.26
CA MET A 78 8.65 5.27 4.69
C MET A 78 7.84 5.45 3.40
N ARG A 79 7.63 4.37 2.64
CA ARG A 79 6.86 4.39 1.38
C ARG A 79 5.74 3.35 1.40
N PRO A 80 4.67 3.57 2.19
CA PRO A 80 3.57 2.63 2.29
C PRO A 80 2.78 2.52 0.99
N ILE A 81 2.38 1.30 0.65
CA ILE A 81 1.34 0.97 -0.32
C ILE A 81 0.14 0.50 0.50
N VAL A 82 -0.98 1.22 0.41
CA VAL A 82 -2.20 0.88 1.14
C VAL A 82 -3.17 0.13 0.24
N GLU A 83 -3.68 -1.01 0.70
CA GLU A 83 -4.83 -1.68 0.09
C GLU A 83 -6.09 -1.39 0.93
N ILE A 84 -7.15 -0.92 0.25
CA ILE A 84 -8.51 -0.89 0.78
C ILE A 84 -9.29 -1.94 -0.01
N GLN A 85 -9.91 -2.89 0.69
CA GLN A 85 -10.42 -4.12 0.09
C GLN A 85 -11.42 -3.86 -1.05
N PHE A 86 -12.33 -2.90 -0.87
CA PHE A 86 -13.25 -2.43 -1.89
C PHE A 86 -13.27 -0.91 -1.94
N SER A 87 -13.42 -0.33 -3.13
CA SER A 87 -13.48 1.12 -3.31
C SER A 87 -14.58 1.79 -2.47
N ASP A 88 -15.68 1.08 -2.21
CA ASP A 88 -16.82 1.49 -1.39
C ASP A 88 -16.40 1.87 0.04
N PHE A 89 -15.36 1.21 0.57
CA PHE A 89 -14.84 1.46 1.92
C PHE A 89 -13.86 2.64 1.99
N THR A 90 -13.42 3.17 0.86
CA THR A 90 -12.56 4.37 0.80
C THR A 90 -13.19 5.55 1.55
N ALA A 91 -14.52 5.64 1.56
CA ALA A 91 -15.27 6.66 2.29
C ALA A 91 -14.93 6.68 3.80
N GLN A 92 -14.61 5.54 4.41
CA GLN A 92 -14.25 5.43 5.82
C GLN A 92 -12.87 6.05 6.13
N ALA A 93 -11.99 6.18 5.15
CA ALA A 93 -10.65 6.77 5.30
C ALA A 93 -10.54 8.22 4.81
N MET A 94 -11.65 8.83 4.36
CA MET A 94 -11.60 10.10 3.64
C MET A 94 -11.01 11.26 4.43
N ASP A 95 -11.13 11.27 5.76
CA ASP A 95 -10.46 12.30 6.56
C ASP A 95 -8.93 12.21 6.45
N GLN A 96 -8.36 11.01 6.55
CA GLN A 96 -6.92 10.80 6.38
C GLN A 96 -6.46 11.07 4.95
N ILE A 97 -7.25 10.71 3.94
CA ILE A 97 -6.92 10.97 2.53
C ILE A 97 -7.00 12.47 2.22
N ALA A 98 -8.15 13.09 2.46
CA ALA A 98 -8.45 14.42 1.97
C ALA A 98 -7.91 15.52 2.87
N ASN A 99 -7.88 15.33 4.19
CA ASN A 99 -7.45 16.37 5.13
C ASN A 99 -5.99 16.22 5.56
N GLN A 100 -5.49 14.99 5.66
CA GLN A 100 -4.09 14.75 6.04
C GLN A 100 -3.20 14.58 4.80
N ALA A 101 -3.24 13.42 4.14
CA ALA A 101 -2.32 13.06 3.06
C ALA A 101 -2.26 14.13 1.95
N ALA A 102 -3.42 14.51 1.40
CA ALA A 102 -3.48 15.42 0.25
C ALA A 102 -3.01 16.86 0.56
N LYS A 103 -3.06 17.29 1.82
CA LYS A 103 -2.89 18.71 2.18
C LYS A 103 -1.62 19.01 2.96
N ILE A 104 -1.04 18.03 3.66
CA ILE A 104 0.11 18.26 4.56
C ILE A 104 1.26 19.00 3.85
N HIS A 105 1.57 18.62 2.61
CA HIS A 105 2.64 19.28 1.85
C HIS A 105 2.39 20.79 1.70
N PHE A 106 1.18 21.18 1.34
CA PHE A 106 0.80 22.58 1.20
C PHE A 106 0.72 23.28 2.57
N MET A 107 0.05 22.67 3.55
CA MET A 107 -0.16 23.27 4.87
C MET A 107 1.15 23.56 5.61
N LEU A 108 2.19 22.77 5.35
CA LEU A 108 3.50 22.93 5.98
C LEU A 108 4.54 23.59 5.07
N GLY A 109 4.09 24.28 4.01
CA GLY A 109 4.99 25.05 3.13
C GLY A 109 6.06 24.21 2.44
N GLY A 110 5.77 22.94 2.16
CA GLY A 110 6.67 21.99 1.51
C GLY A 110 7.65 21.27 2.44
N ALA A 111 7.61 21.52 3.76
CA ALA A 111 8.54 20.91 4.71
C ALA A 111 8.37 19.38 4.84
N LEU A 112 7.16 18.87 4.63
CA LEU A 112 6.84 17.43 4.66
C LEU A 112 6.04 17.03 3.43
N HIS A 113 6.02 15.74 3.11
CA HIS A 113 5.21 15.17 2.04
C HIS A 113 4.81 13.73 2.39
N VAL A 114 3.69 13.32 1.80
CA VAL A 114 3.14 11.95 1.83
C VAL A 114 3.14 11.44 0.40
#